data_AF-A0A3N5JG57-F1
#
_entry.id   AF-A0A3N5JG57-F1
#
_cell.length_a   1.000
_cell.length_b   1.000
_cell.length_c   1.000
_cell.angle_alpha   90.00
_cell.angle_beta   90.00
_cell.angle_gamma   90.00
#
_symmetry.space_group_name_H-M   'P 1'
#
loop_
_entity.id
_entity.type
_entity.pdbx_description
1 polymer ?
#
loop_
_entity_poly.entity_id
_entity_poly.type
_entity_poly.pdbx_seq_one_letter_code
_entity_poly.pdbx_strand_id
1 'polypeptide(L)'
;MAGQGESRDIVGLQADMLDHAREFVELVYRQAPVEYQRLLASERFHPDLQRGGIFNHGKLYVYAEYSVFRREFTDRFPDASPAACINAFSGLLLKNDISIHNLLEFVEGADEREQLRLNSPV
;
A
#
# COMPACT_ATOMS: atom_id res chain seq x y z
N MET A 1 23.99 -3.20 21.07
CA MET A 1 24.45 -3.04 19.68
C MET A 1 23.36 -3.56 18.76
N ALA A 2 22.46 -2.69 18.30
CA ALA A 2 21.40 -3.01 17.35
C ALA A 2 21.23 -1.75 16.48
N GLY A 3 21.36 -1.89 15.16
CA GLY A 3 21.36 -0.74 14.24
C GLY A 3 22.09 -0.94 12.92
N GLN A 4 22.59 -2.14 12.61
CA GLN A 4 23.24 -2.43 11.32
C GLN A 4 22.50 -3.49 10.46
N GLY A 5 21.44 -4.13 10.97
CA GLY A 5 20.63 -5.11 10.23
C GLY A 5 19.64 -4.45 9.27
N GLU A 6 18.76 -3.60 9.80
CA GLU A 6 17.65 -2.99 9.02
C GLU A 6 18.13 -2.18 7.81
N SER A 7 19.27 -1.49 7.92
CA SER A 7 19.77 -0.65 6.83
C SER A 7 20.32 -1.47 5.65
N ARG A 8 20.85 -2.68 5.88
CA ARG A 8 21.28 -3.57 4.78
C ARG A 8 20.10 -4.24 4.10
N ASP A 9 19.06 -4.57 4.86
CA ASP A 9 17.83 -5.16 4.33
C ASP A 9 17.07 -4.18 3.43
N ILE A 10 17.03 -2.89 3.81
CA ILE A 10 16.37 -1.84 3.00
C ILE A 10 17.14 -1.56 1.70
N VAL A 11 18.48 -1.54 1.73
CA VAL A 11 19.29 -1.26 0.53
C VAL A 11 19.24 -2.42 -0.47
N GLY A 12 19.27 -3.67 0.01
CA GLY A 12 19.11 -4.85 -0.85
C GLY A 12 17.72 -4.87 -1.50
N LEU A 13 16.67 -4.67 -0.72
CA LEU A 13 15.30 -4.61 -1.22
C LEU A 13 15.10 -3.47 -2.22
N GLN A 14 15.71 -2.30 -2.00
CA GLN A 14 15.63 -1.19 -2.97
C GLN A 14 16.32 -1.53 -4.29
N ALA A 15 17.49 -2.18 -4.27
CA ALA A 15 18.18 -2.59 -5.49
C ALA A 15 17.36 -3.62 -6.27
N ASP A 16 16.89 -4.68 -5.61
CA ASP A 16 16.07 -5.73 -6.24
C ASP A 16 14.74 -5.15 -6.77
N MET A 17 14.12 -4.23 -6.05
CA MET A 17 12.90 -3.56 -6.48
C MET A 17 13.14 -2.66 -7.71
N LEU A 18 14.28 -1.98 -7.80
CA LEU A 18 14.65 -1.19 -8.97
C LEU A 18 14.87 -2.06 -10.21
N ASP A 19 15.46 -3.24 -10.04
CA ASP A 19 15.65 -4.20 -11.13
C ASP A 19 14.31 -4.71 -11.70
N HIS A 20 13.27 -4.77 -10.86
CA HIS A 20 11.92 -5.18 -11.24
C HIS A 20 10.92 -4.02 -11.39
N ALA A 21 11.37 -2.77 -11.31
CA ALA A 21 10.50 -1.58 -11.26
C ALA A 21 9.50 -1.53 -12.43
N ARG A 22 9.99 -1.82 -13.63
CA ARG A 22 9.17 -1.83 -14.84
C ARG A 22 8.07 -2.90 -14.78
N GLU A 23 8.39 -4.09 -14.31
CA GLU A 23 7.43 -5.19 -14.21
C GLU A 23 6.32 -4.87 -13.23
N PHE A 24 6.65 -4.30 -12.07
CA PHE A 24 5.68 -3.83 -11.09
C PHE A 24 4.74 -2.78 -11.69
N VAL A 25 5.29 -1.78 -12.38
CA VAL A 25 4.51 -0.72 -13.00
C VAL A 25 3.58 -1.28 -14.07
N GLU A 26 4.10 -2.08 -15.00
CA GLU A 26 3.29 -2.70 -16.07
C GLU A 26 2.19 -3.61 -15.51
N LEU A 27 2.49 -4.38 -14.46
CA LEU A 27 1.52 -5.23 -13.77
C LEU A 27 0.37 -4.40 -13.19
N VAL A 28 0.69 -3.35 -12.44
CA VAL A 28 -0.29 -2.46 -11.81
C VAL A 28 -1.16 -1.80 -12.87
N TYR A 29 -0.57 -1.21 -13.92
CA TYR A 29 -1.33 -0.59 -15.00
C TYR A 29 -2.28 -1.57 -15.70
N ARG A 30 -1.86 -2.82 -15.88
CA ARG A 30 -2.67 -3.85 -16.54
C ARG A 30 -3.81 -4.34 -15.66
N GLN A 31 -3.60 -4.51 -14.36
CA GLN A 31 -4.55 -5.21 -13.49
C GLN A 31 -5.41 -4.27 -12.62
N ALA A 32 -4.95 -3.06 -12.31
CA ALA A 32 -5.69 -2.11 -11.47
C ALA A 32 -7.11 -1.81 -11.99
N PRO A 33 -7.38 -1.68 -13.30
CA PRO A 33 -8.76 -1.51 -13.79
C PRO A 33 -9.67 -2.68 -13.44
N VAL A 34 -9.17 -3.91 -13.55
CA VAL A 34 -9.93 -5.13 -13.23
C VAL A 34 -10.16 -5.21 -11.72
N GLU A 35 -9.13 -4.90 -10.93
CA GLU A 35 -9.25 -4.86 -9.48
C GLU A 35 -10.25 -3.82 -9.01
N TYR A 36 -10.22 -2.62 -9.59
CA TYR A 36 -11.16 -1.56 -9.32
C TYR A 36 -12.61 -1.99 -9.60
N GLN A 37 -12.86 -2.65 -10.73
CA GLN A 37 -14.19 -3.19 -11.05
C GLN A 37 -14.64 -4.25 -10.03
N ARG A 38 -13.72 -5.12 -9.59
CA ARG A 38 -14.01 -6.11 -8.54
C ARG A 38 -14.37 -5.43 -7.21
N LEU A 39 -13.63 -4.39 -6.82
CA LEU A 39 -13.90 -3.63 -5.60
C LEU A 39 -15.24 -2.90 -5.66
N LEU A 40 -15.59 -2.32 -6.82
CA LEU A 40 -16.91 -1.72 -7.04
C LEU A 40 -18.03 -2.76 -6.90
N ALA A 41 -17.86 -3.92 -7.53
CA ALA A 41 -18.86 -5.00 -7.50
C ALA A 41 -19.04 -5.63 -6.11
N SER A 42 -18.09 -5.44 -5.18
CA SER A 42 -18.21 -5.93 -3.81
C SER A 42 -19.23 -5.17 -2.96
N GLU A 43 -19.72 -4.01 -3.44
CA GLU A 43 -20.61 -3.07 -2.75
C GLU A 43 -20.11 -2.54 -1.38
N ARG A 44 -18.99 -3.04 -0.86
CA ARG A 44 -18.38 -2.63 0.41
C ARG A 44 -18.20 -1.11 0.51
N PHE A 45 -17.76 -0.49 -0.58
CA PHE A 45 -17.46 0.94 -0.64
C PHE A 45 -18.63 1.80 -1.11
N HIS A 46 -19.75 1.18 -1.48
CA HIS A 46 -20.89 1.86 -2.09
C HIS A 46 -21.48 2.97 -1.19
N PRO A 47 -21.65 2.76 0.15
CA PRO A 47 -22.15 3.83 1.03
C PRO A 47 -21.23 5.06 1.06
N ASP A 48 -19.91 4.85 1.07
CA ASP A 48 -18.94 5.95 1.15
C ASP A 48 -18.80 6.70 -0.18
N LEU A 49 -18.88 5.98 -1.30
CA LEU A 49 -18.86 6.57 -2.64
C LEU A 49 -20.10 7.44 -2.92
N GLN A 50 -21.28 7.03 -2.45
CA GLN A 50 -22.52 7.79 -2.66
C GLN A 50 -22.61 9.06 -1.81
N ARG A 51 -21.94 9.10 -0.65
CA ARG A 51 -21.95 10.27 0.25
C ARG A 51 -21.17 11.46 -0.29
N GLY A 52 -20.36 11.29 -1.34
CA GLY A 52 -19.56 12.36 -1.94
C GLY A 52 -18.54 12.98 -0.97
N GLY A 53 -18.10 12.20 0.03
CA GLY A 53 -17.23 12.66 1.11
C GLY A 53 -15.74 12.59 0.76
N ILE A 54 -14.92 12.41 1.80
CA ILE A 54 -13.45 12.31 1.67
C ILE A 54 -13.06 11.12 0.79
N PHE A 55 -13.80 10.00 0.84
CA PHE A 55 -13.57 8.82 0.00
C PHE A 55 -14.33 8.95 -1.34
N ASN A 56 -13.65 8.64 -2.45
CA ASN A 56 -14.19 8.79 -3.80
C ASN A 56 -13.60 7.75 -4.77
N HIS A 57 -14.09 7.74 -6.02
CA HIS A 57 -13.63 6.79 -7.04
C HIS A 57 -12.13 6.85 -7.32
N GLY A 58 -11.51 8.03 -7.26
CA GLY A 58 -10.06 8.17 -7.41
C GLY A 58 -9.29 7.46 -6.30
N LYS A 59 -9.74 7.61 -5.05
CA LYS A 59 -9.16 6.90 -3.90
C LYS A 59 -9.37 5.40 -3.97
N LEU A 60 -10.55 4.95 -4.42
CA LEU A 60 -10.79 3.54 -4.65
C LEU A 60 -9.89 2.97 -5.75
N TYR A 61 -9.63 3.74 -6.81
CA TYR A 61 -8.70 3.32 -7.86
C TYR A 61 -7.27 3.22 -7.36
N VAL A 62 -6.80 4.19 -6.55
CA VAL A 62 -5.47 4.11 -5.91
C VAL A 62 -5.38 2.90 -4.97
N TYR A 63 -6.45 2.58 -4.25
CA TYR A 63 -6.49 1.37 -3.42
C TYR A 63 -6.43 0.09 -4.28
N ALA A 64 -7.03 0.09 -5.47
CA ALA A 64 -6.93 -1.00 -6.42
C ALA A 64 -5.49 -1.17 -6.93
N GLU A 65 -4.82 -0.08 -7.30
CA GLU A 65 -3.40 -0.06 -7.68
C GLU A 65 -2.53 -0.67 -6.57
N TYR A 66 -2.71 -0.19 -5.34
CA TYR A 66 -1.96 -0.68 -4.18
C TYR A 66 -2.25 -2.16 -3.90
N SER A 67 -3.50 -2.60 -4.02
CA SER A 67 -3.88 -4.00 -3.75
C SER A 67 -3.26 -4.97 -4.77
N VAL A 68 -3.12 -4.56 -6.03
CA VAL A 68 -2.38 -5.33 -7.04
C VAL A 68 -0.89 -5.34 -6.69
N PHE A 69 -0.31 -4.17 -6.44
CA PHE A 69 1.11 -4.03 -6.11
C PHE A 69 1.50 -4.86 -4.89
N ARG A 70 0.74 -4.74 -3.80
CA ARG A 70 0.99 -5.42 -2.52
C ARG A 70 1.02 -6.94 -2.69
N ARG A 71 0.10 -7.52 -3.48
CA ARG A 71 0.10 -8.97 -3.74
C ARG A 71 1.40 -9.42 -4.38
N GLU A 72 1.79 -8.77 -5.48
CA GLU A 72 3.05 -9.09 -6.16
C GLU A 72 4.27 -8.85 -5.27
N PHE A 73 4.26 -7.74 -4.51
CA PHE A 73 5.37 -7.37 -3.64
C PHE A 73 5.55 -8.38 -2.50
N THR A 74 4.48 -8.78 -1.84
CA THR A 74 4.53 -9.78 -0.76
C THR A 74 4.95 -11.16 -1.29
N ASP A 75 4.55 -11.53 -2.51
CA ASP A 75 4.95 -12.80 -3.12
C ASP A 75 6.46 -12.81 -3.45
N ARG A 76 7.01 -11.68 -3.90
CA ARG A 76 8.45 -11.56 -4.23
C ARG A 76 9.34 -11.31 -3.00
N PHE A 77 8.83 -10.60 -2.00
CA PHE A 77 9.55 -10.17 -0.81
C PHE A 77 8.76 -10.53 0.46
N PRO A 78 8.63 -11.83 0.79
CA PRO A 78 7.77 -12.30 1.88
C PRO A 78 8.19 -11.80 3.27
N ASP A 79 9.48 -11.50 3.45
CA ASP A 79 10.04 -11.00 4.71
C ASP A 79 10.00 -9.46 4.84
N ALA A 80 9.54 -8.76 3.79
CA ALA A 80 9.49 -7.30 3.80
C ALA A 80 8.36 -6.76 4.68
N SER A 81 8.64 -5.68 5.40
CA SER A 81 7.64 -5.04 6.25
C SER A 81 6.53 -4.35 5.45
N PRO A 82 5.33 -4.14 6.03
CA PRO A 82 4.26 -3.37 5.38
C PRO A 82 4.70 -1.95 4.99
N ALA A 83 5.52 -1.30 5.83
CA ALA A 83 6.07 0.02 5.53
C ALA A 83 6.98 0.00 4.30
N ALA A 84 7.79 -1.05 4.11
CA ALA A 84 8.60 -1.21 2.92
C ALA A 84 7.74 -1.34 1.64
N CYS A 85 6.62 -2.06 1.72
CA CYS A 85 5.67 -2.16 0.61
C CYS A 85 5.06 -0.79 0.25
N ILE A 86 4.63 0.00 1.24
CA ILE A 86 4.07 1.35 1.02
C ILE A 86 5.12 2.26 0.39
N ASN A 87 6.35 2.24 0.90
CA ASN A 87 7.44 3.07 0.38
C ASN A 87 7.80 2.69 -1.06
N ALA A 88 7.88 1.39 -1.37
CA ALA A 88 8.14 0.90 -2.73
C ALA A 88 7.03 1.31 -3.70
N PHE A 89 5.76 1.11 -3.32
CA PHE A 89 4.62 1.56 -4.12
C PHE A 89 4.66 3.06 -4.37
N SER A 90 4.88 3.85 -3.32
CA SER A 90 4.89 5.31 -3.38
C SER A 90 6.02 5.83 -4.26
N GLY A 91 7.21 5.24 -4.15
CA GLY A 91 8.36 5.57 -4.99
C GLY A 91 8.15 5.22 -6.46
N LEU A 92 7.67 4.02 -6.76
CA LEU A 92 7.51 3.54 -8.14
C LEU A 92 6.36 4.21 -8.89
N LEU A 93 5.22 4.41 -8.22
CA LEU A 93 4.00 4.95 -8.84
C LEU A 93 3.85 6.47 -8.60
N LEU A 94 4.91 7.12 -8.08
CA LEU A 94 4.97 8.55 -7.78
C LEU A 94 3.78 9.02 -6.92
N LYS A 95 3.40 8.20 -5.94
CA LYS A 95 2.34 8.53 -4.97
C LYS A 95 2.96 9.11 -3.71
N ASN A 96 2.19 9.93 -2.99
CA ASN A 96 2.59 10.40 -1.67
C ASN A 96 2.32 9.31 -0.62
N ASP A 97 3.37 8.88 0.07
CA ASP A 97 3.36 7.84 1.10
C ASP A 97 2.35 8.11 2.23
N ILE A 98 2.32 9.34 2.77
CA ILE A 98 1.35 9.74 3.81
C ILE A 98 -0.09 9.57 3.31
N SER A 99 -0.35 9.95 2.07
CA SER A 99 -1.68 9.81 1.45
C SER A 99 -2.07 8.34 1.26
N ILE A 100 -1.11 7.47 0.95
CA ILE A 100 -1.35 6.02 0.88
C ILE A 100 -1.60 5.45 2.26
N HIS A 101 -0.82 5.83 3.27
CA HIS A 101 -1.03 5.37 4.64
C HIS A 101 -2.43 5.74 5.15
N ASN A 102 -2.85 6.99 4.97
CA ASN A 102 -4.19 7.46 5.36
C ASN A 102 -5.31 6.73 4.59
N LEU A 103 -5.08 6.42 3.32
CA LEU A 103 -6.02 5.65 2.52
C LEU A 103 -6.17 4.22 3.06
N LEU A 104 -5.06 3.57 3.42
CA LEU A 104 -5.07 2.22 3.96
C LEU A 104 -5.69 2.19 5.35
N GLU A 105 -5.39 3.16 6.21
CA GLU A 105 -6.04 3.28 7.52
C GLU A 105 -7.56 3.45 7.37
N PHE A 106 -8.02 4.26 6.42
CA PHE A 106 -9.45 4.41 6.14
C PHE A 106 -10.09 3.11 5.63
N VAL A 107 -9.42 2.40 4.71
CA VAL A 107 -10.00 1.23 4.03
C VAL A 107 -9.90 -0.03 4.87
N GLU A 108 -8.74 -0.28 5.48
CA GLU A 108 -8.39 -1.53 6.17
C GLU A 108 -8.61 -1.43 7.69
N GLY A 109 -8.81 -0.22 8.19
CA GLY A 109 -8.88 0.09 9.62
C GLY A 109 -7.53 0.48 10.18
N ALA A 110 -7.53 1.21 11.29
CA ALA A 110 -6.32 1.46 12.06
C ALA A 110 -5.86 0.14 12.70
N ASP A 111 -4.58 -0.19 12.58
CA ASP A 111 -3.99 -1.27 13.37
C ASP A 111 -3.95 -0.78 14.83
N GLU A 112 -4.98 -1.13 15.62
CA GLU A 112 -5.19 -0.67 17.01
C GLU A 112 -3.94 -0.84 17.89
N ARG A 113 -3.05 -1.78 17.52
CA ARG A 113 -1.78 -2.08 18.19
C ARG A 113 -0.79 -0.91 18.20
N GLU A 114 -0.80 -0.04 17.20
CA GLU A 114 0.11 1.11 17.12
C GLU A 114 -0.45 2.33 17.88
N GLN A 115 -1.79 2.51 17.87
CA GLN A 115 -2.47 3.51 18.69
C GLN A 115 -2.40 3.19 20.19
N LEU A 116 -2.43 1.91 20.59
CA LEU A 116 -2.23 1.48 21.98
C LEU A 116 -0.80 1.73 22.48
N ARG A 117 0.21 1.68 21.59
CA ARG A 117 1.61 2.02 21.94
C ARG A 117 1.82 3.50 22.21
N LEU A 118 1.14 4.38 21.46
CA LEU A 118 1.22 5.84 21.65
C LEU A 118 0.46 6.36 22.87
N ASN A 119 -0.53 5.60 23.36
CA ASN A 119 -1.34 5.94 24.53
C ASN A 119 -0.92 5.20 25.82
N SER A 120 0.18 4.45 25.77
CA SER A 120 0.77 3.87 26.98
C SER A 120 1.60 4.96 27.68
N PRO A 121 1.23 5.39 28.91
CA PRO A 121 2.08 6.30 29.66
C PRO A 121 3.41 5.60 29.97
N VAL A 122 4.52 6.33 29.79
CA VAL A 122 5.87 5.92 30.21
C VAL A 122 5.92 5.80 31.73
#